data_AF-A0A0L0F853-F1
#
_entry.id   AF-A0A0L0F853-F1
#
_cell.length_a   1.000
_cell.length_b   1.000
_cell.length_c   1.000
_cell.angle_alpha   90.00
_cell.angle_beta   90.00
_cell.angle_gamma   90.00
#
_symmetry.space_group_name_H-M   'P 1'
#
loop_
_entity.id
_entity.type
_entity.pdbx_description
1 polymer ?
#
loop_
_entity_poly.entity_id
_entity_poly.type
_entity_poly.pdbx_seq_one_letter_code
_entity_poly.pdbx_strand_id
1 'polypeptide(L)'
;MCLCKYIMDQASQPPTRHNVELHSKIAGAYRCLQAWITADPNIITDRQTLNSVLEVIELGLTGTCRLTSNVPISRTAKLREPKPLSQ
;
A
#
# COMPACT_ATOMS: atom_id res chain seq x y z
N MET A 1 -14.96 -5.90 0.01
CA MET A 1 -13.62 -6.47 -0.27
C MET A 1 -12.92 -5.93 -1.52
N CYS A 2 -13.57 -5.21 -2.45
CA CYS A 2 -12.95 -4.77 -3.71
C CYS A 2 -11.81 -3.74 -3.56
N LEU A 3 -11.83 -2.88 -2.54
CA LEU A 3 -10.84 -1.81 -2.37
C LEU A 3 -9.50 -2.30 -1.83
N CYS A 4 -9.49 -3.20 -0.84
CA CYS A 4 -8.26 -3.80 -0.32
C CYS A 4 -7.53 -4.57 -1.43
N LYS A 5 -8.28 -5.32 -2.23
CA LYS A 5 -7.74 -6.04 -3.39
C LYS A 5 -7.17 -5.09 -4.44
N TYR A 6 -7.88 -4.00 -4.76
CA TYR A 6 -7.37 -2.97 -5.66
C TYR A 6 -6.03 -2.40 -5.18
N ILE A 7 -5.92 -2.04 -3.89
CA ILE A 7 -4.67 -1.50 -3.34
C ILE A 7 -3.54 -2.51 -3.46
N MET A 8 -3.76 -3.78 -3.12
CA MET A 8 -2.76 -4.84 -3.28
C MET A 8 -2.33 -5.02 -4.74
N ASP A 9 -3.30 -5.09 -5.66
CA ASP A 9 -3.04 -5.33 -7.09
C ASP A 9 -2.29 -4.14 -7.73
N GLN A 10 -2.55 -2.90 -7.30
CA GLN A 10 -1.84 -1.72 -7.78
C GLN A 10 -0.47 -1.53 -7.13
N ALA A 11 -0.34 -1.80 -5.82
CA ALA A 11 0.91 -1.62 -5.09
C ALA A 11 1.94 -2.73 -5.36
N SER A 12 1.50 -3.88 -5.88
CA SER A 12 2.37 -5.00 -6.30
C SER A 12 2.89 -4.88 -7.74
N GLN A 13 2.49 -3.83 -8.48
CA GLN A 13 2.95 -3.65 -9.86
C GLN A 13 4.47 -3.41 -9.91
N PRO A 14 5.15 -3.85 -10.98
CA PRO A 14 6.56 -3.60 -11.15
C PRO A 14 6.86 -2.09 -11.25
N PRO A 15 8.06 -1.63 -10.82
CA PRO A 15 8.41 -0.20 -10.81
C PRO A 15 8.29 0.48 -12.18
N THR A 16 8.42 -0.27 -13.26
CA THR A 16 8.25 0.21 -14.64
C THR A 16 6.83 0.66 -14.97
N ARG A 17 5.84 0.20 -14.20
CA ARG A 17 4.43 0.60 -14.33
C ARG A 17 4.00 1.62 -13.28
N HIS A 18 4.88 1.96 -12.33
CA HIS A 18 4.59 2.99 -11.33
C HIS A 18 4.79 4.37 -11.93
N ASN A 19 3.69 5.11 -12.06
CA ASN A 19 3.71 6.52 -12.42
C ASN A 19 3.07 7.35 -11.29
N VAL A 20 3.25 8.67 -11.35
CA VAL A 20 2.72 9.60 -10.33
C VAL A 20 1.20 9.43 -10.17
N GLU A 21 0.49 9.23 -11.28
CA GLU A 21 -0.97 9.05 -11.28
C GLU A 21 -1.41 7.78 -10.54
N LEU A 22 -0.66 6.68 -10.66
CA LEU A 22 -0.88 5.43 -9.94
C LEU A 22 -0.70 5.64 -8.43
N HIS A 23 0.36 6.34 -8.02
CA HIS A 23 0.57 6.68 -6.61
C HIS A 23 -0.58 7.56 -6.06
N SER A 24 -1.07 8.52 -6.85
CA SER A 24 -2.25 9.32 -6.48
C SER A 24 -3.51 8.46 -6.35
N LYS A 25 -3.72 7.48 -7.23
CA LYS A 25 -4.85 6.54 -7.16
C LYS A 25 -4.76 5.63 -5.93
N ILE A 26 -3.59 5.08 -5.63
CA ILE A 26 -3.34 4.28 -4.42
C ILE A 26 -3.61 5.11 -3.17
N ALA A 27 -3.08 6.34 -3.11
CA ALA A 27 -3.32 7.26 -2.00
C ALA A 27 -4.82 7.57 -1.82
N GLY A 28 -5.54 7.82 -2.93
CA GLY A 28 -6.99 8.02 -2.93
C GLY A 28 -7.74 6.79 -2.38
N ALA A 29 -7.33 5.59 -2.76
CA ALA A 29 -7.92 4.36 -2.25
C ALA A 29 -7.71 4.19 -0.73
N TYR A 30 -6.53 4.53 -0.19
CA TYR A 30 -6.32 4.55 1.26
C TYR A 30 -7.21 5.57 1.98
N ARG A 31 -7.43 6.75 1.37
CA ARG A 31 -8.36 7.75 1.93
C ARG A 31 -9.81 7.27 1.91
N CYS A 32 -10.24 6.61 0.84
CA CYS A 32 -11.54 5.97 0.78
C CYS A 32 -11.70 4.88 1.84
N LEU A 33 -10.66 4.06 2.06
CA LEU A 33 -10.65 3.03 3.08
C LEU A 33 -10.79 3.63 4.49
N GLN A 34 -10.04 4.71 4.77
CA GLN A 34 -10.13 5.44 6.04
C GLN A 34 -11.55 6.01 6.26
N ALA A 35 -12.13 6.65 5.24
CA ALA A 35 -13.47 7.23 5.35
C ALA A 35 -14.54 6.15 5.57
N TRP A 36 -14.43 5.02 4.88
CA TRP A 36 -15.34 3.89 5.00
C TRP A 36 -15.35 3.28 6.40
N ILE A 37 -14.16 3.04 6.97
CA ILE A 37 -14.00 2.54 8.34
C ILE A 37 -14.54 3.52 9.37
N THR A 38 -14.34 4.81 9.14
CA THR A 38 -14.79 5.87 10.07
C THR A 38 -16.31 6.04 10.02
N ALA A 39 -16.94 5.82 8.86
CA ALA A 39 -18.37 5.96 8.67
C ALA A 39 -19.18 4.82 9.33
N ASP A 40 -18.67 3.60 9.31
CA ASP A 40 -19.28 2.47 10.01
C ASP A 40 -18.21 1.50 10.58
N PRO A 41 -17.87 1.64 11.87
CA PRO A 41 -16.88 0.78 12.52
C PRO A 41 -17.27 -0.71 12.58
N ASN A 42 -18.56 -1.04 12.48
CA ASN A 42 -19.04 -2.43 12.56
C ASN A 42 -18.67 -3.24 11.32
N ILE A 43 -18.17 -2.59 10.27
CA ILE A 43 -17.75 -3.28 9.06
C ILE A 43 -16.49 -4.12 9.26
N ILE A 44 -15.71 -3.83 10.31
CA ILE A 44 -14.48 -4.55 10.66
C ILE A 44 -14.72 -5.62 11.74
N THR A 45 -15.98 -5.93 12.04
CA THR A 45 -16.32 -6.97 13.03
C THR A 45 -16.05 -8.38 12.48
N ASP A 46 -16.07 -8.54 11.15
CA ASP A 46 -15.68 -9.78 10.51
C ASP A 46 -14.15 -9.94 10.48
N ARG A 47 -13.68 -11.12 10.90
CA ARG A 47 -12.26 -11.45 11.02
C ARG A 47 -11.53 -11.36 9.68
N GLN A 48 -12.16 -11.77 8.58
CA GLN A 48 -11.51 -11.73 7.26
C GLN A 48 -11.35 -10.29 6.77
N THR A 49 -12.36 -9.46 7.03
CA THR A 49 -12.34 -8.03 6.70
C THR A 49 -11.28 -7.30 7.52
N LEU A 50 -11.20 -7.57 8.82
CA LEU A 50 -10.14 -7.03 9.68
C LEU A 50 -8.73 -7.37 9.17
N ASN A 51 -8.48 -8.65 8.88
CA ASN A 51 -7.19 -9.10 8.38
C ASN A 51 -6.81 -8.41 7.06
N SER A 52 -7.76 -8.33 6.11
CA SER A 52 -7.54 -7.70 4.81
C SER A 52 -7.19 -6.20 4.93
N VAL A 53 -7.79 -5.50 5.89
CA VAL A 53 -7.50 -4.09 6.15
C VAL A 53 -6.12 -3.92 6.77
N LEU A 54 -5.78 -4.75 7.76
CA LEU A 54 -4.47 -4.72 8.42
C LEU A 54 -3.32 -5.00 7.45
N GLU A 55 -3.50 -5.97 6.54
CA GLU A 55 -2.50 -6.29 5.51
C GLU A 55 -2.24 -5.12 4.57
N VAL A 56 -3.31 -4.44 4.12
CA VAL A 56 -3.18 -3.29 3.24
C VAL A 56 -2.56 -2.10 3.96
N ILE A 57 -2.82 -1.91 5.25
CA ILE A 57 -2.15 -0.90 6.09
C ILE A 57 -0.67 -1.24 6.24
N GLU A 58 -0.32 -2.49 6.54
CA GLU A 58 1.07 -2.96 6.61
C GLU A 58 1.79 -2.68 5.29
N LEU A 59 1.21 -3.08 4.15
CA LEU A 59 1.74 -2.80 2.81
C LEU A 59 1.97 -1.30 2.56
N GLY A 60 1.07 -0.44 3.03
CA GLY A 60 1.21 1.01 2.90
C GLY A 60 2.43 1.55 3.65
N LEU A 61 2.65 1.05 4.87
CA LEU A 61 3.75 1.47 5.74
C LEU A 61 5.09 0.83 5.32
N THR A 62 5.15 -0.49 5.23
CA THR A 62 6.38 -1.27 5.05
C THR A 62 6.71 -1.53 3.59
N GLY A 63 5.70 -1.57 2.72
CA GLY A 63 5.85 -1.94 1.31
C GLY A 63 5.84 -3.43 1.08
N THR A 64 5.62 -4.20 2.13
CA THR A 64 5.63 -5.65 2.10
C THR A 64 4.26 -6.16 2.52
N CYS A 65 3.64 -6.98 1.67
CA CYS A 65 2.43 -7.71 2.02
C CYS A 65 2.82 -9.13 2.46
N ARG A 66 2.18 -9.66 3.51
CA ARG A 66 2.49 -10.98 4.08
C ARG A 66 1.82 -12.15 3.37
N LEU A 67 0.76 -11.92 2.61
CA LEU A 67 0.05 -12.97 1.90
C LEU A 67 0.48 -13.03 0.42
N THR A 68 0.78 -14.25 -0.02
CA THR A 68 1.29 -14.68 -1.34
C THR A 68 2.83 -14.67 -1.48
N SER A 69 3.42 -15.80 -1.08
CA SER A 69 4.60 -16.43 -1.72
C SER A 69 5.79 -15.55 -2.13
N ASN A 70 6.88 -15.64 -1.36
CA ASN A 70 8.29 -15.68 -1.81
C ASN A 70 8.85 -14.61 -2.77
N VAL A 71 8.15 -13.52 -3.06
CA VAL A 71 8.74 -12.39 -3.78
C VAL A 71 8.89 -11.23 -2.80
N PRO A 72 10.12 -10.92 -2.34
CA PRO A 72 10.34 -9.67 -1.62
C PRO A 72 10.00 -8.53 -2.59
N ILE A 73 8.87 -7.85 -2.31
CA ILE A 73 8.53 -6.58 -2.96
C ILE A 73 9.62 -5.61 -2.53
N SER A 74 10.67 -5.54 -3.36
CA SER A 74 11.85 -4.75 -3.11
C SER A 74 11.50 -3.29 -3.33
N ARG A 75 11.30 -2.55 -2.25
CA ARG A 75 11.52 -1.10 -2.30
C ARG A 75 13.02 -0.89 -2.42
N THR A 76 13.48 -0.51 -3.60
CA THR A 76 14.63 0.38 -3.70
C THR A 76 14.19 1.71 -3.11
N ALA A 77 14.31 1.84 -1.80
CA ALA A 77 14.52 3.15 -1.21
C ALA A 77 15.77 3.70 -1.91
N LYS A 78 15.59 4.63 -2.86
CA LYS A 78 16.67 5.50 -3.28
C LYS A 78 17.20 6.12 -1.99
N LEU A 79 18.31 5.59 -1.49
CA LEU A 79 19.19 6.30 -0.60
C LEU A 79 19.49 7.60 -1.34
N ARG A 80 18.95 8.70 -0.83
CA ARG A 80 19.22 10.03 -1.32
C ARG A 80 20.72 10.24 -1.11
N GLU A 81 21.51 10.08 -2.18
CA GLU A 81 22.94 10.34 -2.11
C GLU A 81 23.15 11.79 -1.63
N PRO A 82 23.94 12.02 -0.57
CA PRO A 82 24.32 13.37 -0.20
C PRO A 82 25.16 13.95 -1.36
N LYS A 83 24.75 15.13 -1.85
CA LYS A 83 25.51 15.87 -2.88
C LYS A 83 26.96 16.04 -2.39
N PRO A 84 27.96 15.82 -3.25
CA PRO A 84 29.34 16.15 -2.89
C PRO A 84 29.44 17.67 -2.73
N LEU A 85 29.81 18.12 -1.52
CA LEU A 85 30.37 19.44 -1.35
C LEU A 85 31.72 19.45 -2.07
N SER A 86 31.75 20.11 -3.21
CA SER A 86 33.00 20.55 -3.81
C SER A 86 33.58 21.65 -2.92
N GLN A 87 34.73 21.37 -2.29
CA GLN A 87 35.84 22.31 -2.12
C GLN A 87 37.06 21.58 -1.58
#